data_AF-A0A2E2HG17-F1
#
_entry.id   AF-A0A2E2HG17-F1
#
_cell.length_a   1.000
_cell.length_b   1.000
_cell.length_c   1.000
_cell.angle_alpha   90.00
_cell.angle_beta   90.00
_cell.angle_gamma   90.00
#
_symmetry.space_group_name_H-M   'P 1'
#
loop_
_entity.id
_entity.type
_entity.pdbx_description
1 polymer ?
#
loop_
_entity_poly.entity_id
_entity_poly.type
_entity_poly.pdbx_seq_one_letter_code
_entity_poly.pdbx_strand_id
1 'polypeptide(L)'
;MTGVGLFELLLIGVVGLLILGPDKLPGAMRTMALWIGRFRRSFDNIKRDIEKEVGADEIRRQLRNEAIMEKFNESKKKFTDTVDSAKSQTNSLKQNLDLKQQILNSGSQDSPADKTPDPAPAKPAENTGSATSQNNNSANQP
;
A
#
# COMPACT_ATOMS: atom_id res chain seq x y z
N MET A 1 16.97 -18.51 -7.22
CA MET A 1 17.14 -17.03 -7.21
C MET A 1 15.92 -16.46 -6.49
N THR A 2 16.07 -16.01 -5.25
CA THR A 2 14.97 -15.35 -4.52
C THR A 2 14.90 -13.92 -4.99
N GLY A 3 14.01 -13.67 -5.96
CA GLY A 3 13.74 -12.32 -6.43
C GLY A 3 12.93 -11.57 -5.38
N VAL A 4 13.31 -10.32 -5.11
CA VAL A 4 12.56 -9.48 -4.18
C VAL A 4 11.19 -9.20 -4.78
N GLY A 5 10.14 -9.76 -4.18
CA GLY A 5 8.75 -9.61 -4.64
C GLY A 5 8.12 -8.27 -4.23
N LEU A 6 7.00 -7.89 -4.87
CA LEU A 6 6.23 -6.70 -4.48
C LEU A 6 5.79 -6.76 -3.01
N PHE A 7 5.42 -7.96 -2.52
CA PHE A 7 5.04 -8.17 -1.12
C PHE A 7 6.22 -7.98 -0.15
N GLU A 8 7.43 -8.38 -0.54
CA GLU A 8 8.63 -8.19 0.29
C GLU A 8 9.02 -6.71 0.34
N LEU A 9 8.91 -5.99 -0.78
CA LEU A 9 9.05 -4.53 -0.80
C LEU A 9 8.00 -3.84 0.07
N LEU A 10 6.75 -4.31 0.04
CA LEU A 10 5.68 -3.78 0.89
C LEU A 10 5.98 -4.02 2.37
N LEU A 11 6.44 -5.22 2.74
CA LEU A 11 6.81 -5.56 4.11
C LEU A 11 7.96 -4.67 4.62
N ILE A 12 9.02 -4.53 3.82
CA ILE A 12 10.15 -3.63 4.14
C ILE A 12 9.66 -2.18 4.24
N GLY A 13 8.74 -1.77 3.36
CA GLY A 13 8.09 -0.46 3.42
C GLY A 13 7.36 -0.24 4.75
N VAL A 14 6.54 -1.20 5.18
CA VAL A 14 5.80 -1.15 6.46
C VAL A 14 6.76 -1.12 7.65
N VAL A 15 7.80 -1.96 7.66
CA VAL A 15 8.81 -1.96 8.72
C VAL A 15 9.59 -0.63 8.74
N GLY A 16 9.94 -0.10 7.57
CA GLY A 16 10.57 1.22 7.44
C GLY A 16 9.67 2.36 7.91
N LEU A 17 8.37 2.28 7.64
CA LEU A 17 7.36 3.22 8.15
C LEU A 17 7.26 3.17 9.66
N LEU A 18 7.40 1.99 10.28
CA LEU A 18 7.33 1.82 11.72
C LEU A 18 8.61 2.31 12.44
N ILE A 19 9.79 2.01 11.88
CA ILE A 19 11.08 2.38 12.47
C ILE A 19 11.37 3.86 12.31
N LEU A 20 11.23 4.37 11.09
CA LEU A 20 11.62 5.73 10.73
C LEU A 20 10.46 6.72 10.86
N GLY A 21 9.24 6.23 10.77
CA GLY A 21 8.03 7.04 10.74
C GLY A 21 7.62 7.43 9.31
N PRO A 22 6.31 7.55 9.02
CA PRO A 22 5.80 7.94 7.70
C PRO A 22 6.26 9.33 7.24
N ASP A 23 6.57 10.24 8.17
CA ASP A 23 7.00 11.60 7.83
C ASP A 23 8.46 11.68 7.36
N LYS A 24 9.29 10.69 7.72
CA LYS A 24 10.74 10.72 7.50
C LYS A 24 11.20 9.85 6.33
N LEU A 25 10.48 8.76 6.04
CA LEU A 25 10.71 7.91 4.87
C LEU A 25 10.71 8.66 3.52
N PRO A 26 9.73 9.53 3.20
CA PRO A 26 9.75 10.31 1.97
C PRO A 26 10.91 11.31 1.92
N GLY A 27 11.31 11.87 3.06
CA GLY A 27 12.50 12.70 3.17
C GLY A 27 13.79 11.94 2.85
N ALA A 28 13.94 10.74 3.43
CA ALA A 28 15.09 9.87 3.18
C ALA A 28 15.18 9.42 1.71
N MET A 29 14.05 9.02 1.11
CA MET A 29 14.00 8.64 -0.31
C MET A 29 14.39 9.81 -1.22
N ARG A 30 13.95 11.04 -0.93
CA ARG A 30 14.35 12.23 -1.68
C ARG A 30 15.85 12.47 -1.61
N THR A 31 16.45 12.38 -0.42
CA THR A 31 17.90 12.54 -0.25
C THR A 31 18.66 11.45 -1.00
N MET A 32 18.27 10.19 -0.86
CA MET A 32 18.87 9.07 -1.58
C MET A 32 18.75 9.24 -3.10
N ALA A 33 17.59 9.66 -3.60
CA ALA A 33 17.36 9.90 -5.03
C ALA A 33 18.24 11.02 -5.59
N LEU A 34 18.44 12.10 -4.83
CA LEU A 34 19.34 13.19 -5.22
C LEU A 34 20.81 12.70 -5.31
N TRP A 35 21.24 11.87 -4.36
CA TRP A 35 22.58 11.29 -4.35
C TRP A 35 22.79 10.32 -5.53
N ILE A 36 21.83 9.42 -5.77
CA ILE A 36 21.85 8.51 -6.93
C ILE A 36 21.84 9.29 -8.24
N GLY A 37 21.05 10.37 -8.33
CA GLY A 37 20.96 11.21 -9.52
C GLY A 37 22.26 11.93 -9.82
N ARG A 38 22.94 12.42 -8.77
CA ARG A 38 24.27 13.04 -8.91
C ARG A 38 25.32 12.03 -9.34
N PHE A 39 25.31 10.83 -8.77
CA PHE A 39 26.24 9.74 -9.12
C PHE A 39 26.05 9.24 -10.55
N ARG A 40 24.79 9.08 -11.00
CA ARG A 40 24.47 8.74 -12.40
C ARG A 40 25.08 9.75 -13.37
N ARG A 41 25.00 11.04 -13.05
CA ARG A 41 25.56 12.12 -13.88
C ARG A 41 27.09 12.06 -13.96
N SER A 42 27.76 11.65 -12.87
CA SER A 42 29.21 11.41 -12.87
C SER A 42 29.60 10.24 -13.77
N PHE A 43 28.83 9.14 -13.77
CA PHE A 43 29.06 8.03 -14.68
C PHE A 43 28.89 8.39 -16.16
N ASP A 44 27.92 9.24 -16.49
CA ASP A 44 27.73 9.70 -17.87
C ASP A 44 28.95 10.47 -18.39
N ASN A 45 29.63 11.23 -17.52
CA ASN A 45 30.88 11.92 -17.85
C ASN A 45 32.04 10.93 -18.01
N ILE A 46 32.20 9.99 -17.06
CA ILE A 46 33.24 8.94 -17.15
C ILE A 46 33.06 8.12 -18.43
N LYS A 47 31.82 7.79 -18.81
CA LYS A 47 31.53 7.07 -20.04
C LYS A 47 31.95 7.85 -21.29
N ARG A 48 31.74 9.18 -21.29
CA ARG A 48 32.16 10.07 -22.40
C ARG A 48 33.68 10.14 -22.51
N ASP A 49 34.39 10.12 -21.39
CA ASP A 49 35.85 10.14 -21.36
C ASP A 49 36.42 8.77 -21.78
N ILE A 50 35.82 7.67 -21.33
CA ILE A 50 36.18 6.31 -21.76
C ILE A 50 35.92 6.11 -23.26
N GLU A 51 34.79 6.59 -23.81
CA GLU A 51 34.51 6.54 -25.25
C GLU A 51 35.52 7.33 -26.10
N LYS A 52 36.21 8.30 -25.50
CA LYS A 52 37.20 9.15 -26.18
C LYS A 52 38.61 8.56 -26.22
N GLU A 53 38.96 7.68 -25.28
CA GLU A 53 40.32 7.13 -25.15
C GLU A 53 40.41 5.60 -25.39
N VAL A 54 39.33 4.85 -25.16
CA VAL A 54 39.32 3.38 -25.32
C VAL A 54 38.09 2.99 -26.12
N GLY A 55 38.30 2.59 -27.38
CA GLY A 55 37.26 2.24 -28.35
C GLY A 55 36.20 1.27 -27.81
N ALA A 56 35.11 1.82 -27.29
CA ALA A 56 33.96 1.07 -26.78
C ALA A 56 33.06 0.52 -27.90
N ASP A 57 33.40 0.74 -29.17
CA ASP A 57 32.61 0.33 -30.33
C ASP A 57 32.45 -1.19 -30.46
N GLU A 58 33.43 -1.98 -30.01
CA GLU A 58 33.38 -3.44 -30.10
C GLU A 58 32.44 -4.06 -29.03
N ILE A 59 32.43 -3.49 -27.81
CA ILE A 59 31.59 -3.97 -26.69
C ILE A 59 30.13 -3.52 -26.86
N ARG A 60 29.91 -2.32 -27.41
CA ARG A 60 28.56 -1.78 -27.62
C ARG A 60 27.76 -2.54 -28.68
N ARG A 61 28.42 -3.12 -29.69
CA ARG A 61 27.76 -3.85 -30.77
C ARG A 61 27.30 -5.24 -30.35
N GLN A 62 28.08 -5.92 -29.50
CA GLN A 62 27.79 -7.28 -29.04
C GLN A 62 26.73 -7.31 -27.91
N LEU A 63 26.63 -6.26 -27.08
CA LEU A 63 25.65 -6.20 -25.99
C LEU A 63 24.28 -5.64 -26.41
N ARG A 64 24.23 -4.76 -27.42
CA ARG A 64 23.02 -4.00 -27.76
C ARG A 64 22.00 -4.77 -28.61
N ASN A 65 22.44 -5.73 -29.42
CA ASN A 65 21.60 -6.22 -30.51
C ASN A 65 20.67 -7.38 -30.17
N GLU A 66 20.89 -8.13 -29.09
CA GLU A 66 20.10 -9.37 -28.89
C GLU A 66 19.67 -9.57 -27.43
N ALA A 67 20.61 -9.69 -26.49
CA ALA A 67 20.28 -10.06 -25.11
C ALA A 67 19.63 -8.95 -24.27
N ILE A 68 19.92 -7.67 -24.55
CA ILE A 68 19.42 -6.56 -23.74
C ILE A 68 18.02 -6.14 -24.18
N MET A 69 17.72 -6.12 -25.50
CA MET A 69 16.41 -5.71 -25.99
C MET A 69 15.29 -6.65 -25.55
N GLU A 70 15.51 -7.96 -25.60
CA GLU A 70 14.51 -8.96 -25.20
C GLU A 70 14.21 -8.88 -23.70
N LYS A 71 15.25 -8.91 -22.85
CA LYS A 71 15.10 -8.79 -21.39
C LYS A 71 14.53 -7.44 -20.97
N PHE A 72 14.85 -6.37 -21.68
CA PHE A 72 14.33 -5.04 -21.40
C PHE A 72 12.87 -4.89 -21.81
N ASN A 73 12.46 -5.47 -22.95
CA ASN A 73 11.06 -5.52 -23.36
C ASN A 73 10.21 -6.38 -22.43
N GLU A 74 10.71 -7.54 -22.01
CA GLU A 74 10.03 -8.39 -21.02
C GLU A 74 9.87 -7.66 -19.68
N SER A 75 10.93 -6.98 -19.22
CA SER A 75 10.90 -6.18 -17.99
C SER A 75 9.96 -4.98 -18.11
N LYS A 76 9.94 -4.29 -19.26
CA LYS A 76 8.99 -3.21 -19.54
C LYS A 76 7.56 -3.73 -19.51
N LYS A 77 7.27 -4.87 -20.13
CA LYS A 77 5.93 -5.44 -20.15
C LYS A 77 5.45 -5.76 -18.74
N LYS A 78 6.26 -6.47 -17.95
CA LYS A 78 5.93 -6.78 -16.54
C LYS A 78 5.73 -5.54 -15.69
N PHE A 79 6.53 -4.50 -15.93
CA PHE A 79 6.40 -3.22 -15.24
C PHE A 79 5.11 -2.48 -15.62
N THR A 80 4.81 -2.36 -16.91
CA THR A 80 3.56 -1.74 -17.40
C THR A 80 2.33 -2.48 -16.88
N ASP A 81 2.32 -3.82 -16.96
CA ASP A 81 1.23 -4.66 -16.45
C ASP A 81 1.00 -4.44 -14.94
N THR A 82 2.08 -4.28 -14.16
CA THR A 82 2.03 -3.97 -12.72
C THR A 82 1.47 -2.57 -12.46
N VAL A 83 1.91 -1.57 -13.23
CA VAL A 83 1.46 -0.17 -13.10
C VAL A 83 -0.01 -0.02 -13.48
N ASP A 84 -0.46 -0.68 -14.55
CA ASP A 84 -1.86 -0.65 -14.99
C ASP A 84 -2.78 -1.33 -13.96
N SER A 85 -2.33 -2.44 -13.38
CA SER A 85 -3.02 -3.12 -12.28
C SER A 85 -3.13 -2.24 -11.04
N ALA A 86 -2.05 -1.54 -10.65
CA ALA A 86 -2.03 -0.61 -9.53
C ALA A 86 -2.92 0.64 -9.79
N LYS A 87 -2.93 1.16 -11.01
CA LYS A 87 -3.78 2.30 -11.41
C LYS A 87 -5.26 1.93 -11.35
N SER A 88 -5.61 0.73 -11.79
CA SER A 88 -6.97 0.21 -11.74
C SER A 88 -7.46 0.01 -10.30
N GLN A 89 -6.63 -0.58 -9.43
CA GLN A 89 -6.94 -0.71 -8.00
C GLN A 89 -7.09 0.66 -7.31
N THR A 90 -6.23 1.62 -7.66
CA THR A 90 -6.32 3.00 -7.14
C THR A 90 -7.62 3.68 -7.57
N ASN A 91 -8.04 3.54 -8.83
CA ASN A 91 -9.30 4.11 -9.32
C ASN A 91 -10.52 3.49 -8.62
N SER A 92 -10.52 2.18 -8.40
CA SER A 92 -11.60 1.51 -7.66
C SER A 92 -11.67 1.98 -6.20
N LEU A 93 -10.52 2.17 -5.54
CA LEU A 93 -10.47 2.73 -4.18
C LEU A 93 -11.01 4.16 -4.14
N LYS A 94 -10.61 5.02 -5.10
CA LYS A 94 -11.13 6.39 -5.21
C LYS A 94 -12.65 6.41 -5.37
N GLN A 95 -13.20 5.59 -6.25
CA GLN A 95 -14.65 5.50 -6.45
C GLN A 95 -15.38 5.11 -5.16
N ASN A 96 -14.88 4.13 -4.41
CA ASN A 96 -15.48 3.74 -3.12
C ASN A 96 -15.36 4.84 -2.05
N LEU A 97 -14.28 5.63 -2.06
CA LEU A 97 -14.10 6.78 -1.17
C LEU A 97 -15.06 7.93 -1.52
N ASP A 98 -15.22 8.25 -2.82
CA ASP A 98 -16.18 9.25 -3.30
C ASP A 98 -17.63 8.86 -2.94
N LEU A 99 -18.00 7.58 -3.07
CA LEU A 99 -19.30 7.06 -2.65
C LEU A 99 -19.50 7.19 -1.13
N LYS A 100 -18.50 6.83 -0.32
CA LYS A 100 -18.56 6.96 1.14
C LYS A 100 -18.68 8.43 1.56
N GLN A 101 -18.01 9.34 0.85
CA GLN A 101 -18.03 10.76 1.13
C GLN A 101 -19.38 11.40 0.74
N GLN A 102 -20.02 10.94 -0.35
CA GLN A 102 -21.40 11.32 -0.69
C GLN A 102 -22.41 10.84 0.36
N ILE A 103 -22.27 9.62 0.88
CA ILE A 103 -23.17 9.09 1.91
C ILE A 103 -22.98 9.85 3.24
N LEU A 104 -21.75 10.20 3.61
CA LEU A 104 -21.46 10.97 4.82
C LEU A 104 -21.95 12.44 4.73
N ASN A 105 -21.90 13.05 3.54
CA ASN A 105 -22.41 14.42 3.32
C ASN A 105 -23.95 14.48 3.18
N SER A 106 -24.61 13.35 2.88
CA SER A 106 -26.07 13.28 2.72
C SER A 106 -26.81 12.86 4.01
N GLY A 107 -26.09 12.60 5.11
CA GLY A 107 -26.65 12.14 6.39
C GLY A 107 -26.97 13.24 7.41
N SER A 108 -26.97 14.52 7.04
CA SER A 108 -27.23 15.65 7.95
C SER A 108 -28.57 16.36 7.70
N GLN A 109 -29.63 15.63 7.38
CA GLN A 109 -31.02 16.10 7.51
C GLN A 109 -31.93 14.93 7.90
N ASP A 110 -32.07 14.70 9.21
CA ASP A 110 -33.37 14.66 9.88
C ASP A 110 -33.17 14.49 11.39
N SER A 111 -33.35 15.59 12.12
CA SER A 111 -33.73 15.58 13.52
C SER A 111 -35.13 16.18 13.63
N PRO A 112 -36.09 15.46 14.22
CA PRO A 112 -37.12 16.07 15.03
C PRO A 112 -36.68 15.91 16.49
N ALA A 113 -36.18 17.01 17.06
CA ALA A 113 -36.19 17.17 18.50
C ALA A 113 -37.62 17.42 18.98
N ASP A 114 -37.87 16.92 20.19
CA ASP A 114 -38.77 17.48 21.19
C ASP A 114 -40.23 16.96 21.23
N LYS A 115 -40.53 16.18 22.28
CA LYS A 115 -41.37 16.65 23.41
C LYS A 115 -41.30 15.64 24.55
N THR A 116 -40.58 16.01 25.60
CA THR A 116 -40.82 15.53 26.96
C THR A 116 -41.71 16.57 27.66
N PRO A 117 -42.70 16.13 28.46
CA PRO A 117 -42.80 16.67 29.82
C PRO A 117 -43.12 15.59 30.88
N ASP A 118 -42.12 15.29 31.72
CA ASP A 118 -42.11 15.31 33.21
C ASP A 118 -43.13 14.45 34.04
N PRO A 119 -43.06 14.34 35.40
CA PRO A 119 -42.33 13.31 36.17
C PRO A 119 -43.12 12.50 37.26
N ALA A 120 -42.57 11.32 37.64
CA ALA A 120 -42.55 10.63 38.97
C ALA A 120 -43.89 10.16 39.67
N PRO A 121 -43.91 9.28 40.73
CA PRO A 121 -42.86 8.46 41.40
C PRO A 121 -43.22 6.97 41.79
N ALA A 122 -42.21 6.21 42.27
CA ALA A 122 -42.24 5.02 43.17
C ALA A 122 -42.75 3.65 42.62
N LYS A 123 -42.22 2.45 42.92
CA LYS A 123 -41.48 1.87 44.07
C LYS A 123 -40.80 0.52 43.64
N PRO A 124 -39.78 -0.03 44.34
CA PRO A 124 -38.95 -1.15 43.90
C PRO A 124 -39.50 -2.53 44.30
N ALA A 125 -39.24 -3.55 43.48
CA ALA A 125 -39.39 -4.96 43.86
C ALA A 125 -38.23 -5.80 43.34
N GLU A 126 -37.35 -6.08 44.29
CA GLU A 126 -36.32 -7.10 44.33
C GLU A 126 -36.95 -8.50 44.18
N ASN A 127 -36.42 -9.33 43.28
CA ASN A 127 -36.61 -10.78 43.30
C ASN A 127 -35.34 -11.46 42.77
N THR A 128 -34.58 -11.97 43.73
CA THR A 128 -33.59 -13.04 43.62
C THR A 128 -34.28 -14.39 43.40
N GLY A 129 -33.96 -15.10 42.32
CA GLY A 129 -34.51 -16.42 42.05
C GLY A 129 -33.67 -17.25 41.10
N SER A 130 -32.82 -18.08 41.69
CA SER A 130 -31.96 -19.10 41.11
C SER A 130 -32.68 -20.09 40.18
N ALA A 131 -32.10 -20.41 39.02
CA ALA A 131 -32.27 -21.71 38.37
C ALA A 131 -31.11 -21.99 37.38
N THR A 132 -30.21 -22.86 37.81
CA THR A 132 -29.25 -23.62 37.00
C THR A 132 -29.96 -24.36 35.87
N SER A 133 -29.47 -24.24 34.64
CA SER A 133 -29.73 -25.23 33.60
C SER A 133 -28.43 -25.57 32.87
N GLN A 134 -27.90 -26.75 33.23
CA GLN A 134 -26.88 -27.49 32.51
C GLN A 134 -27.37 -27.73 31.08
N ASN A 135 -26.50 -27.52 30.08
CA ASN A 135 -26.68 -28.15 28.78
C ASN A 135 -25.37 -28.79 28.34
N ASN A 136 -25.41 -30.11 28.26
CA ASN A 136 -24.32 -31.01 27.98
C ASN A 136 -24.19 -31.14 26.47
N ASN A 137 -22.99 -30.93 25.92
CA ASN A 137 -22.70 -31.32 24.55
C ASN A 137 -21.54 -32.32 24.56
N SER A 138 -21.92 -33.60 24.68
CA SER A 138 -21.07 -34.77 24.50
C SER A 138 -21.79 -35.71 23.55
N ALA A 139 -21.33 -35.73 22.30
CA ALA A 139 -21.46 -36.82 21.33
C ALA A 139 -20.67 -36.35 20.09
N ASN A 140 -19.38 -36.67 19.97
CA ASN A 140 -18.89 -37.97 19.50
C ASN A 140 -19.38 -38.25 18.07
N GLN A 141 -18.44 -38.30 17.13
CA GLN A 141 -18.10 -39.49 16.30
C GLN A 141 -17.43 -39.08 14.96
N PRO A 142 -16.73 -40.02 14.31
CA PRO A 142 -15.28 -40.12 14.19
C PRO A 142 -14.60 -39.29 13.09
#